data_AF-A0A3N5N1Y9-F1
#
_entry.id   AF-A0A3N5N1Y9-F1
#
_cell.length_a   1.000
_cell.length_b   1.000
_cell.length_c   1.000
_cell.angle_alpha   90.00
_cell.angle_beta   90.00
_cell.angle_gamma   90.00
#
_symmetry.space_group_name_H-M   'P 1'
#
loop_
_entity.id
_entity.type
_entity.pdbx_description
1 polymer ?
#
loop_
_entity_poly.entity_id
_entity_poly.type
_entity_poly.pdbx_seq_one_letter_code
_entity_poly.pdbx_strand_id
1 'polypeptide(L)'
;MTYGNACEAAGQGISVLHEGECGSTGGGNGDTCGGLAGLACAADEYCNFPISAQCGAADQTGTCEASPQACDAIFDPVCGCDGQVYGNACAAQQAGVAARLVAAAAAEFEPLAQAPAHAGDRALNVRAAAAAHRDFSARADVEE
;
A
#
# COMPACT_ATOMS: atom_id res chain seq x y z
N MET A 1 10.80 1.50 -16.12
CA MET A 1 12.04 1.17 -16.86
C MET A 1 12.40 2.36 -17.72
N THR A 2 13.63 2.84 -17.63
CA THR A 2 14.08 4.03 -18.38
C THR A 2 14.53 3.63 -19.79
N TYR A 3 14.09 4.39 -20.80
CA TYR A 3 14.55 4.26 -22.19
C TYR A 3 15.45 5.43 -22.54
N GLY A 4 16.43 5.24 -23.42
CA GLY A 4 17.35 6.31 -23.82
C GLY A 4 16.65 7.42 -24.63
N ASN A 5 15.56 7.09 -25.31
CA ASN A 5 14.70 8.02 -26.03
C ASN A 5 13.32 7.39 -26.37
N ALA A 6 12.42 8.23 -26.88
CA ALA A 6 11.08 7.80 -27.29
C ALA A 6 11.06 6.82 -28.48
N CYS A 7 12.05 6.87 -29.38
CA CYS A 7 12.12 5.96 -30.53
C CYS A 7 12.43 4.52 -30.09
N GLU A 8 13.32 4.35 -29.11
CA GLU A 8 13.62 3.05 -28.51
C GLU A 8 12.42 2.45 -27.77
N ALA A 9 11.70 3.27 -26.98
CA ALA A 9 10.48 2.84 -26.32
C ALA A 9 9.43 2.37 -27.35
N ALA A 10 9.20 3.16 -28.40
CA ALA A 10 8.27 2.82 -29.48
C ALA A 10 8.70 1.57 -30.25
N GLY A 11 10.00 1.36 -30.46
CA GLY A 11 10.55 0.15 -31.09
C GLY A 11 10.26 -1.14 -30.31
N GLN A 12 10.08 -1.03 -28.99
CA GLN A 12 9.64 -2.12 -28.11
C GLN A 12 8.12 -2.16 -27.91
N GLY A 13 7.36 -1.32 -28.61
CA GLY A 13 5.90 -1.23 -28.47
C GLY A 13 5.42 -0.58 -27.16
N ILE A 14 6.27 0.22 -26.50
CA ILE A 14 5.99 0.87 -25.23
C ILE A 14 5.78 2.38 -25.44
N SER A 15 4.69 2.93 -24.91
CA SER A 15 4.44 4.37 -24.89
C SER A 15 5.23 5.05 -23.77
N VAL A 16 5.79 6.23 -24.06
CA VAL A 16 6.48 7.06 -23.06
C VAL A 16 5.45 7.70 -22.13
N LEU A 17 5.62 7.49 -20.82
CA LEU A 17 4.75 8.07 -19.80
C LEU A 17 5.10 9.54 -19.50
N HIS A 18 6.39 9.81 -19.30
CA HIS A 18 6.95 11.14 -19.06
C HIS A 18 8.39 11.21 -19.58
N GLU A 19 8.92 12.42 -19.76
CA GLU A 19 10.33 12.64 -20.06
C GLU A 19 11.18 12.59 -18.77
N GLY A 20 12.42 12.10 -18.86
CA GLY A 20 13.30 11.85 -17.71
C GLY A 20 13.43 10.37 -17.34
N GLU A 21 14.29 10.06 -16.36
CA GLU A 21 14.47 8.67 -15.93
C GLU A 21 13.25 8.21 -15.10
N CYS A 22 12.80 6.98 -15.33
CA CYS A 22 11.78 6.39 -14.46
C CYS A 22 12.30 6.31 -13.03
N GLY A 23 11.49 6.75 -12.07
CA GLY A 23 11.90 6.81 -10.66
C GLY A 23 12.99 7.85 -10.41
N SER A 24 13.13 8.87 -11.27
CA SER A 24 13.93 10.05 -10.95
C SER A 24 13.53 10.54 -9.56
N THR A 25 14.54 10.69 -8.71
CA THR A 25 14.48 11.28 -7.37
C THR A 25 14.11 12.75 -7.52
N GLY A 26 12.82 13.00 -7.76
CA GLY A 26 12.27 14.30 -8.10
C GLY A 26 11.64 15.00 -6.90
N GLY A 27 11.73 14.41 -5.71
CA GLY A 27 11.21 14.99 -4.50
C GLY A 27 12.25 15.01 -3.39
N GLY A 28 12.57 16.20 -2.89
CA GLY A 28 13.17 16.39 -1.58
C GLY A 28 12.08 16.49 -0.50
N ASN A 29 12.51 16.66 0.74
CA ASN A 29 11.63 16.77 1.90
C ASN A 29 10.45 17.73 1.67
N GLY A 30 9.22 17.19 1.75
CA GLY A 30 7.98 17.91 1.50
C GLY A 30 7.42 17.80 0.08
N ASP A 31 8.17 17.22 -0.87
CA ASP A 31 7.70 17.04 -2.23
C ASP A 31 6.73 15.85 -2.35
N THR A 32 6.00 15.82 -3.46
CA THR A 32 5.02 14.77 -3.73
C THR A 32 5.71 13.53 -4.28
N CYS A 33 5.35 12.36 -3.75
CA CYS A 33 5.84 11.06 -4.20
C CYS A 33 4.71 10.10 -4.56
N GLY A 34 5.03 9.04 -5.29
CA GLY A 34 4.07 8.07 -5.81
C GLY A 34 3.26 8.61 -6.98
N GLY A 35 1.97 8.28 -7.00
CA GLY A 35 1.02 8.65 -8.05
C GLY A 35 1.30 8.01 -9.42
N LEU A 36 0.53 8.44 -10.43
CA LEU A 36 0.62 7.97 -11.81
C LEU A 36 2.03 8.14 -12.40
N ALA A 37 2.72 9.21 -11.99
CA ALA A 37 4.06 9.53 -12.44
C ALA A 37 5.14 8.67 -11.78
N GLY A 38 4.81 7.92 -10.72
CA GLY A 38 5.76 7.08 -9.99
C GLY A 38 6.92 7.87 -9.41
N LEU A 39 6.64 9.06 -8.85
CA LEU A 39 7.66 9.95 -8.30
C LEU A 39 8.35 9.31 -7.11
N ALA A 40 9.67 9.22 -7.14
CA ALA A 40 10.48 8.69 -6.04
C ALA A 40 11.07 9.84 -5.22
N CYS A 41 11.24 9.58 -3.91
CA CYS A 41 11.98 10.47 -3.01
C CYS A 41 13.48 10.28 -3.15
N ALA A 42 14.27 11.18 -2.55
CA ALA A 42 15.72 11.02 -2.48
C ALA A 42 16.14 9.74 -1.72
N ALA A 43 17.40 9.33 -1.86
CA ALA A 43 17.91 8.07 -1.30
C ALA A 43 17.82 8.00 0.24
N ASP A 44 17.86 9.14 0.93
CA ASP A 44 17.76 9.25 2.40
C ASP A 44 16.34 9.62 2.87
N GLU A 45 15.34 9.39 2.02
CA GLU A 45 13.94 9.74 2.25
C GLU A 45 13.03 8.56 1.93
N TYR A 46 11.85 8.58 2.53
CA TYR A 46 10.79 7.62 2.25
C TYR A 46 9.53 8.35 1.81
N CYS A 47 8.72 7.67 0.99
CA CYS A 47 7.44 8.21 0.56
C CYS A 47 6.39 7.97 1.63
N ASN A 48 6.08 8.99 2.43
CA ASN A 48 5.08 8.93 3.48
C ASN A 48 3.68 9.01 2.87
N PHE A 49 2.99 7.87 2.82
CA PHE A 49 1.60 7.79 2.38
C PHE A 49 0.65 7.93 3.57
N PRO A 50 -0.39 8.77 3.49
CA PRO A 50 -1.46 8.72 4.48
C PRO A 50 -2.15 7.35 4.44
N ILE A 51 -2.71 6.90 5.56
CA ILE A 51 -3.36 5.58 5.64
C ILE A 51 -4.50 5.40 4.62
N SER A 52 -5.18 6.49 4.26
CA SER A 52 -6.20 6.54 3.21
C SER A 52 -5.64 6.29 1.81
N ALA A 53 -4.36 6.64 1.58
CA ALA A 53 -3.67 6.40 0.32
C ALA A 53 -3.31 4.93 0.09
N GLN A 54 -3.45 4.07 1.11
CA GLN A 54 -3.21 2.63 1.00
C GLN A 54 -1.92 2.32 0.23
N CYS A 55 -0.80 2.94 0.62
CA CYS A 55 0.51 2.78 -0.04
C CYS A 55 0.54 3.24 -1.51
N GLY A 56 -0.22 4.27 -1.84
CA GLY A 56 -0.32 4.79 -3.21
C GLY A 56 -1.27 4.00 -4.11
N ALA A 57 -2.16 3.19 -3.55
CA ALA A 57 -3.18 2.49 -4.34
C ALA A 57 -4.08 3.48 -5.09
N ALA A 58 -4.44 3.13 -6.33
CA ALA A 58 -5.17 4.00 -7.26
C ALA A 58 -4.45 5.34 -7.49
N ASP A 59 -3.13 5.28 -7.65
CA ASP A 59 -2.27 6.42 -7.95
C ASP A 59 -2.36 7.56 -6.93
N GLN A 60 -2.67 7.20 -5.68
CA GLN A 60 -2.62 8.16 -4.61
C GLN A 60 -1.18 8.56 -4.32
N THR A 61 -1.01 9.81 -3.95
CA THR A 61 0.31 10.39 -3.69
C THR A 61 0.59 10.43 -2.20
N GLY A 62 1.87 10.47 -1.87
CA GLY A 62 2.39 10.75 -0.54
C GLY A 62 3.26 11.99 -0.53
N THR A 63 3.99 12.17 0.56
CA THR A 63 4.96 13.24 0.73
C THR A 63 6.32 12.64 1.10
N CYS A 64 7.39 13.14 0.48
CA CYS A 64 8.75 12.74 0.82
C CYS A 64 9.12 13.25 2.20
N GLU A 65 9.57 12.35 3.06
CA GLU A 65 10.03 12.67 4.41
C GLU A 65 11.39 12.00 4.66
N ALA A 66 12.24 12.68 5.44
CA ALA A 66 13.56 12.17 5.78
C ALA A 66 13.46 10.85 6.55
N SER A 67 14.27 9.88 6.14
CA SER A 67 14.38 8.62 6.85
C SER A 67 15.13 8.82 8.17
N PRO A 68 14.58 8.38 9.31
CA PRO A 68 15.23 8.49 10.60
C PRO A 68 16.53 7.67 10.62
N GLN A 69 17.59 8.26 11.15
CA GLN A 69 18.91 7.63 11.24
C GLN A 69 19.05 6.72 12.48
N ALA A 70 18.19 6.91 13.47
CA ALA A 70 18.17 6.15 14.71
C ALA A 70 16.71 5.96 15.17
N CYS A 71 16.44 4.78 15.72
CA CYS A 71 15.13 4.39 16.22
C CYS A 71 15.26 3.84 17.63
N ASP A 72 14.25 4.14 18.46
CA ASP A 72 14.14 3.51 19.77
C ASP A 72 13.82 2.02 19.60
N ALA A 73 14.28 1.21 20.55
CA ALA A 73 14.05 -0.24 20.57
C ALA A 73 12.65 -0.62 21.10
N ILE A 74 11.67 0.28 21.01
CA ILE A 74 10.29 0.02 21.42
C ILE A 74 9.65 -0.88 20.36
N PHE A 75 9.11 -2.01 20.80
CA PHE A 75 8.39 -2.93 19.92
C PHE A 75 6.92 -2.52 19.81
N ASP A 76 6.52 -2.07 18.62
CA ASP A 76 5.16 -1.68 18.25
C ASP A 76 4.95 -2.02 16.75
N PRO A 77 4.70 -3.30 16.42
CA PRO A 77 4.90 -3.80 15.07
C PRO A 77 3.96 -3.14 14.04
N VAL A 78 4.48 -2.92 12.83
CA VAL A 78 3.74 -2.33 11.71
C VAL A 78 3.90 -3.15 10.45
N CYS A 79 2.90 -3.10 9.57
CA CYS A 79 3.00 -3.65 8.21
C CYS A 79 3.42 -2.53 7.25
N GLY A 80 4.57 -2.69 6.60
CA GLY A 80 5.09 -1.78 5.60
C GLY A 80 4.36 -1.87 4.26
N CYS A 81 4.52 -0.86 3.42
CA CYS A 81 3.98 -0.85 2.06
C CYS A 81 4.59 -1.90 1.13
N ASP A 82 5.74 -2.45 1.50
CA ASP A 82 6.41 -3.57 0.85
C ASP A 82 5.85 -4.95 1.28
N GLY A 83 4.89 -4.96 2.22
CA GLY A 83 4.27 -6.17 2.75
C GLY A 83 5.08 -6.86 3.85
N GLN A 84 6.17 -6.26 4.33
CA GLN A 84 6.96 -6.78 5.44
C GLN A 84 6.49 -6.23 6.79
N VAL A 85 6.69 -7.00 7.85
CA VAL A 85 6.42 -6.54 9.22
C VAL A 85 7.70 -6.00 9.82
N TYR A 86 7.63 -4.77 10.32
CA TYR A 86 8.72 -4.10 11.03
C TYR A 86 8.45 -4.06 12.52
N GLY A 87 9.50 -4.04 13.34
CA GLY A 87 9.38 -4.01 14.79
C GLY A 87 8.75 -2.72 15.34
N ASN A 88 8.87 -1.61 14.60
CA ASN A 88 8.13 -0.37 14.81
C ASN A 88 8.10 0.50 13.54
N ALA A 89 7.29 1.57 13.57
CA ALA A 89 7.18 2.51 12.45
C ALA A 89 8.51 3.15 12.07
N CYS A 90 9.34 3.52 13.05
CA CYS A 90 10.65 4.12 12.80
C CYS A 90 11.55 3.16 12.02
N ALA A 91 11.58 1.87 12.40
CA ALA A 91 12.37 0.86 11.71
C ALA A 91 11.94 0.66 10.26
N ALA A 92 10.63 0.79 9.97
CA ALA A 92 10.13 0.79 8.58
C ALA A 92 10.63 2.01 7.81
N GLN A 93 10.51 3.21 8.40
CA GLN A 93 10.92 4.47 7.77
C GLN A 93 12.43 4.54 7.53
N GLN A 94 13.23 4.00 8.45
CA GLN A 94 14.68 3.87 8.30
C GLN A 94 15.06 2.97 7.13
N ALA A 95 14.23 1.96 6.82
CA ALA A 95 14.37 1.11 5.65
C ALA A 95 13.80 1.74 4.36
N GLY A 96 13.34 3.00 4.41
CA GLY A 96 12.73 3.68 3.26
C GLY A 96 11.27 3.29 2.99
N VAL A 97 10.60 2.65 3.96
CA VAL A 97 9.25 2.07 3.78
C VAL A 97 8.24 2.78 4.67
N ALA A 98 7.14 3.25 4.07
CA ALA A 98 6.01 3.77 4.84
C ALA A 98 5.23 2.67 5.54
N ALA A 99 4.84 2.93 6.79
CA ALA A 99 3.94 2.07 7.54
C ALA A 99 2.51 2.22 6.99
N ARG A 100 1.89 1.10 6.63
CA ARG A 100 0.50 1.08 6.13
C ARG A 100 -0.51 0.92 7.26
N LEU A 101 -0.24 0.02 8.19
CA LEU A 101 -1.17 -0.41 9.23
C LEU A 101 -0.38 -0.75 10.49
N VAL A 102 -0.99 -0.56 11.66
CA VAL A 102 -0.51 -1.22 12.88
C VAL A 102 -0.65 -2.73 12.65
N ALA A 103 0.46 -3.47 12.76
CA ALA A 103 0.38 -4.91 12.71
C ALA A 103 -0.08 -5.36 14.10
N ALA A 104 -1.28 -5.94 14.18
CA ALA A 104 -1.62 -6.70 15.38
C ALA A 104 -0.55 -7.80 15.52
N ALA A 105 0.17 -7.77 16.64
CA ALA A 105 1.26 -8.69 16.93
C ALA A 105 0.86 -10.12 16.54
N ALA A 106 1.52 -10.66 15.51
CA ALA A 106 1.42 -12.04 15.07
C ALA A 106 -0.01 -12.62 15.02
N ALA A 107 -0.72 -12.42 13.92
CA ALA A 107 -1.55 -13.53 13.42
C ALA A 107 -0.58 -14.59 12.86
N GLU A 108 -0.06 -15.37 13.80
CA GLU A 108 0.53 -16.71 13.70
C GLU A 108 0.67 -17.29 12.27
N PHE A 109 1.89 -17.27 11.75
CA PHE A 109 2.54 -18.39 11.06
C PHE A 109 1.67 -19.36 10.20
N GLU A 110 0.89 -18.86 9.25
CA GLU A 110 0.39 -19.68 8.13
C GLU A 110 0.91 -19.08 6.80
N PRO A 111 1.72 -19.81 6.01
CA PRO A 111 2.43 -19.29 4.85
C PRO A 111 1.50 -19.13 3.64
N LEU A 112 0.66 -18.10 3.65
CA LEU A 112 -0.06 -17.61 2.46
C LEU A 112 0.29 -16.16 2.17
N ALA A 113 1.60 -15.87 2.14
CA ALA A 113 2.14 -14.59 1.69
C ALA A 113 2.15 -14.48 0.16
N GLN A 114 0.99 -14.59 -0.50
CA GLN A 114 0.76 -13.98 -1.83
C GLN A 114 -0.74 -13.69 -2.01
N ALA A 115 -1.19 -12.55 -1.48
CA ALA A 115 -2.31 -11.85 -2.09
C ALA A 115 -1.71 -10.88 -3.13
N PRO A 116 -2.03 -11.00 -4.43
CA PRO A 116 -1.45 -10.15 -5.46
C PRO A 116 -1.82 -8.69 -5.20
N ALA A 117 -0.80 -7.85 -5.18
CA ALA A 117 -0.92 -6.40 -5.15
C ALA A 117 -1.47 -5.88 -6.48
N HIS A 118 -2.73 -6.18 -6.82
CA HIS A 118 -3.46 -5.50 -7.89
C HIS A 118 -4.97 -5.55 -7.62
N ALA A 119 -5.51 -4.46 -7.09
CA ALA A 119 -6.93 -4.17 -7.26
C ALA A 119 -7.15 -3.75 -8.72
N GLY A 120 -7.64 -4.69 -9.53
CA GLY A 120 -8.10 -4.48 -10.90
C GLY A 120 -9.37 -5.28 -11.14
N ASP A 121 -10.50 -4.71 -10.72
CA ASP A 121 -11.86 -4.89 -11.23
C ASP A 121 -12.61 -6.25 -11.20
N ARG A 122 -13.82 -6.13 -10.60
CA ARG A 122 -15.11 -6.83 -10.84
C ARG A 122 -15.37 -8.19 -10.20
N ALA A 123 -15.90 -8.14 -8.97
CA ALA A 123 -17.05 -8.96 -8.59
C ALA A 123 -17.84 -8.31 -7.43
N LEU A 124 -18.69 -7.35 -7.77
CA LEU A 124 -19.78 -6.92 -6.89
C LEU A 124 -20.84 -8.03 -6.89
N ASN A 125 -20.63 -9.07 -6.08
CA ASN A 125 -21.66 -10.06 -5.77
C ASN A 125 -22.27 -9.72 -4.40
N VAL A 126 -23.05 -8.64 -4.35
CA VAL A 126 -23.95 -8.33 -3.21
C VAL A 126 -25.16 -9.28 -3.26
N ARG A 127 -24.95 -10.61 -3.29
CA ARG A 127 -26.00 -11.63 -3.12
C ARG A 127 -25.43 -13.01 -2.74
N ALA A 128 -24.70 -13.11 -1.63
CA ALA A 128 -24.53 -14.39 -0.92
C ALA A 128 -23.77 -14.19 0.41
N ALA A 129 -24.48 -13.87 1.50
CA ALA A 129 -24.17 -14.31 2.87
C ALA A 129 -25.01 -13.52 3.89
N ALA A 130 -26.25 -13.96 4.12
CA ALA A 130 -26.94 -13.78 5.42
C ALA A 130 -28.19 -14.69 5.52
N ALA A 131 -28.07 -15.93 5.06
CA ALA A 131 -28.98 -17.01 5.48
C ALA A 131 -28.29 -17.79 6.61
N ALA A 132 -28.16 -17.19 7.81
CA ALA A 132 -27.77 -17.87 9.05
C ALA A 132 -27.79 -16.93 10.28
N HIS A 133 -28.88 -16.21 10.55
CA HIS A 133 -29.11 -15.67 11.90
C HIS A 133 -30.52 -16.04 12.39
N ARG A 134 -30.62 -17.32 12.76
CA ARG A 134 -31.32 -17.88 13.93
C ARG A 134 -32.74 -17.39 14.26
N ASP A 135 -33.66 -18.32 14.05
CA ASP A 135 -34.78 -18.66 14.93
C ASP A 135 -34.51 -18.32 16.41
N PHE A 136 -35.20 -17.30 16.92
CA PHE A 136 -35.46 -17.08 18.34
C PHE A 136 -36.77 -16.28 18.53
N SER A 137 -37.88 -16.74 17.97
CA SER A 137 -39.17 -16.53 18.62
C SER A 137 -40.17 -17.56 18.14
N ALA A 138 -40.36 -18.56 18.99
CA ALA A 138 -41.38 -19.56 18.89
C ALA A 138 -42.78 -18.94 18.77
N ARG A 139 -43.58 -19.55 17.89
CA ARG A 139 -44.94 -20.04 18.16
C ARG A 139 -45.74 -19.32 19.24
N ALA A 140 -46.72 -18.53 18.79
CA ALA A 140 -48.02 -18.42 19.44
C ALA A 140 -49.07 -18.12 18.36
N ASP A 141 -49.61 -19.18 17.76
CA ASP A 141 -50.99 -19.17 17.25
C ASP A 141 -51.92 -19.13 18.49
N VAL A 142 -52.86 -18.18 18.57
CA VAL A 142 -54.25 -18.32 19.08
C VAL A 142 -55.04 -17.05 18.69
N GLU A 143 -56.04 -17.24 17.82
CA GLU A 143 -57.41 -16.68 17.76
C GLU A 143 -57.68 -15.22 18.16
N GLU A 144 -58.20 -14.39 17.24
CA GLU A 144 -59.64 -14.14 16.97
C GLU A 144 -59.82 -13.35 15.66
#